data_AF-A0A947A5K6-F1
#
_entry.id   AF-A0A947A5K6-F1
#
_cell.length_a   1.000
_cell.length_b   1.000
_cell.length_c   1.000
_cell.angle_alpha   90.00
_cell.angle_beta   90.00
_cell.angle_gamma   90.00
#
_symmetry.space_group_name_H-M   'P 1'
#
loop_
_entity.id
_entity.type
_entity.pdbx_description
1 polymer ?
#
loop_
_entity_poly.entity_id
_entity_poly.type
_entity_poly.pdbx_seq_one_letter_code
_entity_poly.pdbx_strand_id
1 'polypeptide(L)'
;KFRITTNGGQCISCGNCSTYCEMGIDVRAYAQKGENIVRSSCVGCGICSAVCPRGVLKLENGPMKGRIEAKQVLLGNDVDLMEMVNSR
;
A
#
# COMPACT_ATOMS: atom_id res chain seq x y z
N LYS A 1 1.78 15.28 0.88
CA LYS A 1 2.29 14.28 1.85
C LYS A 1 2.28 12.93 1.17
N PHE A 2 3.38 12.18 1.23
CA PHE A 2 3.46 10.83 0.67
C PHE A 2 2.50 9.88 1.40
N ARG A 3 1.97 8.92 0.66
CA ARG A 3 1.08 7.89 1.17
C ARG A 3 1.54 6.55 0.62
N ILE A 4 1.66 5.55 1.49
CA ILE A 4 1.74 4.16 1.05
C ILE A 4 0.34 3.57 1.25
N THR A 5 -0.27 3.04 0.19
CA THR A 5 -1.51 2.27 0.28
C THR A 5 -1.22 0.79 0.44
N THR A 6 -2.13 0.08 1.10
CA THR A 6 -2.07 -1.37 1.30
C THR A 6 -3.38 -2.01 0.88
N ASN A 7 -3.32 -3.20 0.30
CA ASN A 7 -4.52 -4.01 0.02
C ASN A 7 -4.93 -4.93 1.18
N GLY A 8 -4.22 -4.87 2.32
CA GLY A 8 -4.56 -5.46 3.63
C GLY A 8 -4.63 -6.97 3.73
N GLY A 9 -5.29 -7.64 2.78
CA GLY A 9 -5.61 -9.07 2.83
C GLY A 9 -4.51 -10.00 2.32
N GLN A 10 -3.43 -9.49 1.70
CA GLN A 10 -2.39 -10.33 1.11
C GLN A 10 -1.04 -10.27 1.85
N CYS A 11 -0.98 -9.59 3.00
CA CYS A 11 0.23 -9.49 3.80
C CYS A 11 0.59 -10.84 4.45
N ILE A 12 1.77 -11.39 4.13
CA ILE A 12 2.29 -12.64 4.73
C ILE A 12 3.21 -12.40 5.93
N SER A 13 3.23 -11.19 6.48
CA SER A 13 4.01 -10.85 7.67
C SER A 13 5.54 -11.06 7.58
N CYS A 14 6.11 -11.09 6.36
CA CYS A 14 7.55 -11.33 6.14
C CYS A 14 8.49 -10.26 6.74
N GLY A 15 8.00 -9.04 6.96
CA GLY A 15 8.75 -7.99 7.68
C GLY A 15 9.77 -7.19 6.86
N ASN A 16 10.11 -7.59 5.63
CA ASN A 16 11.09 -6.88 4.79
C ASN A 16 10.81 -5.37 4.67
N CYS A 17 9.54 -4.98 4.52
CA CYS A 17 9.16 -3.58 4.41
C CYS A 17 9.49 -2.74 5.64
N SER A 18 9.44 -3.32 6.86
CA SER A 18 9.86 -2.64 8.09
C SER A 18 11.38 -2.64 8.23
N THR A 19 12.04 -3.76 7.91
CA THR A 19 13.50 -3.90 8.01
C THR A 19 14.25 -2.90 7.13
N TYR A 20 13.78 -2.66 5.90
CA TYR A 20 14.39 -1.70 4.97
C TYR A 20 13.89 -0.27 5.14
N CYS A 21 13.01 0.01 6.11
CA CYS A 21 12.52 1.36 6.34
C CYS A 21 13.50 2.14 7.22
N GLU A 22 14.34 2.98 6.59
CA GLU A 22 15.29 3.86 7.29
C GLU A 22 14.61 4.91 8.19
N MET A 23 13.31 5.18 7.95
CA MET A 23 12.52 6.10 8.77
C MET A 23 11.95 5.45 10.05
N GLY A 24 12.26 4.17 10.30
CA GLY A 24 11.82 3.45 11.50
C GLY A 24 10.31 3.20 11.58
N ILE A 25 9.62 3.21 10.43
CA ILE A 25 8.17 2.94 10.38
C ILE A 25 7.98 1.41 10.39
N ASP A 26 7.15 0.89 11.31
CA ASP A 26 6.73 -0.51 11.26
C ASP A 26 5.67 -0.74 10.17
N VAL A 27 6.14 -0.68 8.91
CA VAL A 27 5.31 -0.82 7.70
C VAL A 27 4.55 -2.15 7.69
N ARG A 28 5.15 -3.22 8.21
CA ARG A 28 4.52 -4.55 8.32
C ARG A 28 3.23 -4.48 9.15
N ALA A 29 3.24 -3.82 10.31
CA ALA A 29 2.05 -3.70 11.16
C ALA A 29 0.91 -2.97 10.44
N TYR A 30 1.23 -1.91 9.69
CA TYR A 30 0.26 -1.21 8.83
C TYR A 30 -0.29 -2.12 7.74
N ALA A 31 0.58 -2.87 7.06
CA ALA A 31 0.19 -3.81 6.00
C ALA A 31 -0.75 -4.90 6.52
N GLN A 32 -0.44 -5.49 7.68
CA GLN A 32 -1.26 -6.53 8.33
C GLN A 32 -2.63 -6.02 8.77
N LYS A 33 -2.71 -4.75 9.21
CA LYS A 33 -3.97 -4.11 9.60
C LYS A 33 -4.80 -3.63 8.40
N GLY A 34 -4.22 -3.64 7.20
CA GLY A 34 -4.85 -2.98 6.05
C GLY A 34 -4.99 -1.48 6.28
N GLU A 35 -4.02 -0.84 6.93
CA GLU A 35 -4.02 0.60 7.17
C GLU A 35 -3.02 1.31 6.26
N ASN A 36 -3.48 2.39 5.61
CA ASN A 36 -2.62 3.23 4.80
C ASN A 36 -1.61 3.99 5.67
N ILE A 37 -0.37 4.10 5.19
CA ILE A 37 0.68 4.85 5.89
C ILE A 37 0.64 6.28 5.41
N VAL A 38 0.15 7.16 6.28
CA VAL A 38 0.13 8.62 6.08
C VAL A 38 0.85 9.26 7.26
N ARG A 39 2.18 9.22 7.24
CA ARG A 39 3.04 9.83 8.27
C ARG A 39 3.89 10.94 7.67
N SER A 40 4.15 11.99 8.45
CA SER A 40 5.13 13.02 8.08
C SER A 40 6.56 12.48 7.98
N SER A 41 6.88 11.42 8.74
CA SER A 41 8.16 10.73 8.66
C SER A 41 8.35 9.91 7.38
N CYS A 42 7.28 9.60 6.65
CA CYS A 42 7.41 8.90 5.38
C CYS A 42 7.86 9.89 4.29
N VAL A 43 9.10 9.76 3.84
CA VAL A 43 9.69 10.59 2.77
C VAL A 43 9.33 10.11 1.36
N GLY A 44 8.59 9.01 1.24
CA GLY A 44 8.15 8.49 -0.07
C GLY A 44 9.24 7.82 -0.90
N CYS A 45 10.27 7.23 -0.29
CA CYS A 45 11.36 6.54 -1.02
C CYS A 45 10.91 5.29 -1.79
N GLY A 46 9.76 4.70 -1.43
CA GLY A 46 9.17 3.56 -2.17
C GLY A 46 9.85 2.20 -1.94
N ILE A 47 10.88 2.11 -1.09
CA ILE A 47 11.59 0.84 -0.88
C ILE A 47 10.67 -0.25 -0.31
N CYS A 48 9.74 0.13 0.56
CA CYS A 48 8.78 -0.80 1.15
C CYS A 48 7.85 -1.45 0.12
N SER A 49 7.48 -0.73 -0.96
CA SER A 49 6.71 -1.30 -2.07
C SER A 49 7.57 -2.21 -2.94
N ALA A 50 8.83 -1.84 -3.18
CA ALA A 50 9.73 -2.63 -4.02
C ALA A 50 10.13 -3.97 -3.39
N VAL A 51 10.38 -4.00 -2.08
CA VAL A 51 10.80 -5.22 -1.37
C VAL A 51 9.65 -6.12 -0.93
N CYS A 52 8.39 -5.72 -1.15
CA CYS A 52 7.24 -6.52 -0.76
C CYS A 52 7.02 -7.67 -1.76
N PRO A 53 7.28 -8.94 -1.39
CA PRO A 53 7.21 -10.05 -2.34
C PRO A 53 5.80 -10.33 -2.87
N ARG A 54 4.78 -9.89 -2.13
CA ARG A 54 3.36 -10.01 -2.51
C ARG A 54 2.84 -8.79 -3.28
N GLY A 55 3.59 -7.69 -3.35
CA GLY A 55 3.10 -6.44 -3.95
C GLY A 55 1.92 -5.79 -3.20
N VAL A 56 1.80 -6.03 -1.90
CA VAL A 56 0.70 -5.51 -1.04
C VAL A 56 0.72 -3.98 -0.95
N LEU A 57 1.91 -3.39 -1.03
CA LEU A 57 2.16 -1.99 -0.75
C LEU A 57 2.37 -1.21 -2.04
N LYS A 58 1.76 -0.03 -2.15
CA LYS A 58 1.91 0.86 -3.30
C LYS A 58 2.22 2.28 -2.85
N LEU A 59 3.28 2.86 -3.42
CA LEU A 59 3.59 4.27 -3.24
C LEU A 59 2.69 5.12 -4.13
N GLU A 60 1.95 6.03 -3.51
CA GLU A 60 0.97 6.87 -4.16
C GLU A 60 1.51 8.30 -4.32
N ASN A 61 1.96 8.66 -5.54
CA ASN A 61 2.58 9.96 -5.84
C ASN A 61 1.68 10.97 -6.59
N GLY A 62 0.42 10.60 -6.90
CA GLY A 62 -0.54 11.43 -7.64
C GLY A 62 -1.69 12.09 -6.82
N PRO A 63 -2.76 12.57 -7.49
CA PRO A 63 -3.99 13.01 -6.84
C PRO A 63 -4.76 11.84 -6.19
N MET A 64 -5.70 12.13 -5.28
CA MET A 64 -6.44 11.09 -4.54
C MET A 64 -7.48 10.33 -5.37
N LYS A 65 -7.92 10.89 -6.51
CA LYS A 65 -8.96 10.31 -7.37
C LYS A 65 -8.47 9.00 -8.01
N GLY A 66 -9.21 7.90 -7.84
CA GLY A 66 -8.91 6.60 -8.44
C GLY A 66 -7.95 5.70 -7.65
N ARG A 67 -7.72 6.00 -6.36
CA ARG A 67 -6.87 5.17 -5.48
C ARG A 67 -7.65 4.05 -4.81
N ILE A 68 -6.95 2.93 -4.56
CA ILE A 68 -7.49 1.80 -3.81
C ILE A 68 -7.54 2.17 -2.32
N GLU A 69 -8.74 2.11 -1.75
CA GLU A 69 -8.98 2.30 -0.31
C GLU A 69 -8.67 1.00 0.45
N ALA A 70 -7.99 1.11 1.58
CA ALA A 70 -7.47 -0.04 2.32
C ALA A 70 -8.56 -0.96 2.91
N LYS A 71 -9.82 -0.49 2.92
CA LYS A 71 -11.00 -1.24 3.36
C LYS A 71 -11.49 -2.26 2.31
N GLN A 72 -11.05 -2.15 1.06
CA GLN A 72 -11.38 -3.12 0.02
C GLN A 72 -10.34 -4.24 0.06
N VAL A 73 -10.66 -5.32 0.78
CA VAL A 73 -9.97 -6.60 0.59
C VAL A 73 -10.20 -6.97 -0.86
N LEU A 74 -9.16 -6.90 -1.70
CA LEU A 74 -9.26 -7.24 -3.12
C LEU A 74 -9.33 -8.76 -3.26
N LEU A 75 -10.45 -9.35 -2.85
CA LEU A 75 -10.92 -10.59 -3.45
C LEU A 75 -11.23 -10.21 -4.90
N GLY A 76 -10.76 -10.97 -5.89
CA GLY A 76 -10.77 -10.62 -7.31
C GLY A 76 -12.15 -10.33 -7.95
N ASN A 77 -13.19 -10.15 -7.13
CA ASN A 77 -14.57 -9.93 -7.48
C ASN A 77 -15.08 -8.52 -7.08
N ASP A 78 -14.37 -7.77 -6.23
CA ASP A 78 -14.93 -6.57 -5.57
C ASP A 78 -14.46 -5.23 -6.19
N VAL A 79 -13.47 -5.28 -7.08
CA VAL A 79 -12.99 -4.12 -7.86
C VAL A 79 -13.45 -4.34 -9.29
N ASP A 80 -14.36 -3.50 -9.77
CA ASP A 80 -14.72 -3.51 -11.18
C ASP A 80 -13.54 -2.93 -11.98
N LEU A 81 -12.60 -3.83 -12.30
CA LEU A 81 -11.39 -3.55 -13.06
C LEU A 81 -11.74 -2.86 -14.39
N MET A 82 -12.95 -3.13 -14.90
CA MET A 82 -13.47 -2.53 -16.13
C MET A 82 -13.83 -1.05 -15.96
N GLU A 83 -14.30 -0.62 -14.80
CA GLU A 83 -14.57 0.79 -14.50
C GLU A 83 -13.27 1.61 -14.42
N MET A 84 -12.20 1.04 -13.86
CA MET A 84 -10.88 1.70 -13.81
C MET A 84 -10.17 1.79 -15.17
N VAL A 85 -10.37 0.79 -16.03
CA VAL A 85 -9.76 0.77 -17.38
C VAL A 85 -10.53 1.67 -18.36
N ASN A 86 -11.85 1.75 -18.24
CA ASN A 86 -12.70 2.53 -19.14
C ASN A 86 -12.80 4.02 -18.78
N SER A 87 -12.33 4.45 -17.60
CA SER A 87 -12.38 5.85 -17.15
C SER A 87 -11.15 6.71 -17.54
N ARG A 88 -10.52 6.44 -18.69
CA ARG A 88 -9.46 7.30 -19.25
C ARG A 88 -10.01 8.49 -20.01
#